data_AF-A0ABD2JZK1-F1
#
_entry.id   AF-A0ABD2JZK1-F1
#
_cell.length_a   1.000
_cell.length_b   1.000
_cell.length_c   1.000
_cell.angle_alpha   90.00
_cell.angle_beta   90.00
_cell.angle_gamma   90.00
#
_symmetry.space_group_name_H-M   'P 1'
#
loop_
_entity.id
_entity.type
_entity.pdbx_description
1 polymer ?
#
loop_
_entity_poly.entity_id
_entity_poly.type
_entity_poly.pdbx_seq_one_letter_code
_entity_poly.pdbx_strand_id
1 'polypeptide(L)'
;MEPPAVSFFELFHCLKGLTFALLLLSSSFFGTFFFLMPLMPFAIFRPNLFRQLTDFLIGFWLVLPSSLVEFMFGVRIHLQGDKIDRNKPSLIIMNHRTRLDWLFFWNALWRMDPWLLTTEKISPKSTLMFIPGAGWAMATNAFLFLNRNFAFDRSRIDRMISYYSQTSRNYQLLLFPEGTDKCPIATKRSEQFAEKNGLVKYKYLLHPRTVGFVHILKRMRKEKYVDFIYDVSVAYGGRIIQSEFDLLLLGLTPAHVHFLVQKIPISLIPEEDEQLEQWLNNKWAEKEEILRRFYSTGEFLTTDANTEKSFKKTELSPRAFLLRLIISAVWLALTAVWTIIFFGFLSAQIRWSCTLLTIIYFVGLQLYFGGFELFLARLAAAQSAVSKESVVKSKGSEANNTGNNEASEKHNKMNGQ
;
A
#
# COMPACT_ATOMS: atom_id res chain seq x y z
N MET A 1 5.72 30.15 -2.42
CA MET A 1 6.70 29.44 -1.57
C MET A 1 6.03 28.24 -0.93
N GLU A 2 6.77 27.21 -0.51
CA GLU A 2 6.17 26.09 0.24
C GLU A 2 5.58 26.63 1.56
N PRO A 3 4.33 26.27 1.91
CA PRO A 3 3.72 26.74 3.13
C PRO A 3 4.46 26.19 4.37
N PRO A 4 4.48 26.96 5.48
CA PRO A 4 5.12 26.48 6.70
C PRO A 4 4.39 25.26 7.28
N ALA A 5 5.15 24.41 7.96
CA ALA A 5 4.57 23.42 8.85
C ALA A 5 3.97 24.14 10.07
N VAL A 6 2.73 23.81 10.44
CA VAL A 6 2.00 24.45 11.54
C VAL A 6 1.62 23.45 12.61
N SER A 7 1.69 23.89 13.86
CA SER A 7 1.25 23.13 15.03
C SER A 7 0.77 24.14 16.08
N PHE A 8 -0.55 24.19 16.30
CA PHE A 8 -1.18 25.12 17.23
C PHE A 8 -2.40 24.46 17.88
N PHE A 9 -2.81 24.98 19.04
CA PHE A 9 -3.94 24.47 19.79
C PHE A 9 -5.18 25.33 19.59
N GLU A 10 -6.27 24.70 19.19
CA GLU A 10 -7.62 25.28 19.20
C GLU A 10 -8.61 24.21 19.63
N LEU A 11 -9.39 24.45 20.68
CA LEU A 11 -10.25 23.43 21.31
C LEU A 11 -11.19 22.75 20.31
N PHE A 12 -11.85 23.52 19.44
CA PHE A 12 -12.74 22.98 18.43
C PHE A 12 -12.02 22.04 17.44
N HIS A 13 -10.82 22.43 17.02
CA HIS A 13 -9.99 21.59 16.14
C HIS A 13 -9.55 20.32 16.87
N CYS A 14 -9.05 20.44 18.11
CA CYS A 14 -8.67 19.29 18.92
C CYS A 14 -9.83 18.29 19.08
N LEU A 15 -11.06 18.76 19.36
CA LEU A 15 -12.24 17.90 19.44
C LEU A 15 -12.52 17.16 18.11
N LYS A 16 -12.34 17.82 16.97
CA LYS A 16 -12.46 17.17 15.65
C LYS A 16 -11.37 16.12 15.43
N GLY A 17 -10.13 16.42 15.81
CA GLY A 17 -9.00 15.48 15.77
C GLY A 17 -9.27 14.23 16.61
N LEU A 18 -9.69 14.42 17.87
CA LEU A 18 -10.02 13.32 18.79
C LEU A 18 -11.23 12.50 18.29
N THR A 19 -12.24 13.16 17.72
CA THR A 19 -13.38 12.48 17.10
C THR A 19 -12.93 11.63 15.92
N PHE A 20 -12.09 12.18 15.04
CA PHE A 20 -11.49 11.42 13.92
C PHE A 20 -10.68 10.22 14.44
N ALA A 21 -9.84 10.43 15.46
CA ALA A 21 -9.03 9.38 16.07
C ALA A 21 -9.90 8.26 16.65
N LEU A 22 -10.96 8.61 17.38
CA LEU A 22 -11.90 7.67 17.97
C LEU A 22 -12.60 6.84 16.89
N LEU A 23 -13.14 7.49 15.85
CA LEU A 23 -13.81 6.81 14.74
C LEU A 23 -12.85 5.90 13.96
N LEU A 24 -11.62 6.36 13.70
CA LEU A 24 -10.60 5.59 13.00
C LEU A 24 -10.18 4.34 13.79
N LEU A 25 -9.82 4.52 15.06
CA LEU A 25 -9.31 3.43 15.90
C LEU A 25 -10.42 2.44 16.23
N SER A 26 -11.62 2.90 16.61
CA SER A 26 -12.75 2.01 16.92
C SER A 26 -13.20 1.21 15.70
N SER A 27 -13.36 1.85 14.53
CA SER A 27 -13.76 1.14 13.31
C SER A 27 -12.70 0.14 12.85
N SER A 28 -11.40 0.46 12.97
CA SER A 28 -10.33 -0.48 12.65
C SER A 28 -10.28 -1.68 13.61
N PHE A 29 -10.49 -1.42 14.91
CA PHE A 29 -10.51 -2.45 15.95
C PHE A 29 -11.68 -3.42 15.72
N PHE A 30 -12.90 -2.89 15.64
CA PHE A 30 -14.08 -3.72 15.42
C PHE A 30 -14.10 -4.37 14.05
N GLY A 31 -13.60 -3.69 13.02
CA GLY A 31 -13.45 -4.28 11.69
C GLY A 31 -12.50 -5.47 11.69
N THR A 32 -11.38 -5.37 12.40
CA THR A 32 -10.46 -6.50 12.54
C THR A 32 -11.07 -7.63 13.35
N PHE A 33 -11.70 -7.28 14.47
CA PHE A 33 -12.23 -8.26 15.42
C PHE A 33 -13.45 -9.02 14.90
N PHE A 34 -14.41 -8.33 14.27
CA PHE A 34 -15.67 -8.93 13.84
C PHE A 34 -15.72 -9.29 12.36
N PHE A 35 -14.88 -8.71 11.51
CA PHE A 35 -14.85 -9.05 10.08
C PHE A 35 -13.61 -9.80 9.66
N LEU A 36 -12.41 -9.41 10.09
CA LEU A 36 -11.17 -10.09 9.64
C LEU A 36 -10.91 -11.40 10.39
N MET A 37 -11.09 -11.43 11.72
CA MET A 37 -10.84 -12.66 12.51
C MET A 37 -11.67 -13.86 12.05
N PRO A 38 -12.99 -13.74 11.77
CA PRO A 38 -13.76 -14.87 11.23
C PRO A 38 -13.29 -15.37 9.86
N LEU A 39 -12.53 -14.56 9.12
CA LEU A 39 -11.99 -14.96 7.82
C LEU A 39 -10.69 -15.77 7.92
N MET A 40 -10.01 -15.79 9.07
CA MET A 40 -8.70 -16.43 9.23
C MET A 40 -8.66 -17.92 8.84
N PRO A 41 -9.69 -18.75 9.10
CA PRO A 41 -9.71 -20.13 8.61
C PRO A 41 -9.62 -20.23 7.08
N PHE A 42 -10.21 -19.28 6.34
CA PHE A 42 -10.14 -19.28 4.87
C PHE A 42 -8.72 -19.05 4.36
N ALA A 43 -7.83 -18.40 5.12
CA ALA A 43 -6.43 -18.26 4.72
C ALA A 43 -5.76 -19.62 4.49
N ILE A 44 -6.18 -20.65 5.22
CA ILE A 44 -5.65 -22.02 5.13
C ILE A 44 -6.39 -22.81 4.05
N PHE A 45 -7.73 -22.83 4.12
CA PHE A 45 -8.53 -23.75 3.29
C PHE A 45 -8.89 -23.20 1.92
N ARG A 46 -8.98 -21.87 1.76
CA ARG A 46 -9.41 -21.18 0.53
C ARG A 46 -8.64 -19.85 0.36
N PRO A 47 -7.32 -19.87 0.20
CA PRO A 47 -6.45 -18.69 0.26
C PRO A 47 -6.85 -17.59 -0.74
N ASN A 48 -7.28 -17.96 -1.95
CA ASN A 48 -7.74 -16.99 -2.96
C ASN A 48 -9.02 -16.26 -2.53
N LEU A 49 -9.98 -16.99 -1.96
CA LEU A 49 -11.22 -16.39 -1.44
C LEU A 49 -10.91 -15.50 -0.24
N PHE A 50 -10.06 -15.96 0.69
CA PHE A 50 -9.59 -15.15 1.80
C PHE A 50 -8.99 -13.84 1.30
N ARG A 51 -8.09 -13.89 0.31
CA ARG A 51 -7.44 -12.71 -0.24
C ARG A 51 -8.44 -11.76 -0.89
N GLN A 52 -9.39 -12.28 -1.66
CA GLN A 52 -10.45 -11.49 -2.28
C GLN A 52 -11.32 -10.76 -1.26
N LEU A 53 -11.82 -11.47 -0.26
CA LEU A 53 -12.71 -10.91 0.77
C LEU A 53 -12.00 -9.86 1.62
N THR A 54 -10.75 -10.12 2.02
CA THR A 54 -9.97 -9.19 2.85
C THR A 54 -9.51 -7.96 2.08
N ASP A 55 -9.12 -8.09 0.80
CA ASP A 55 -8.84 -6.94 -0.08
C ASP A 55 -10.09 -6.06 -0.25
N PHE A 56 -11.26 -6.69 -0.45
CA PHE A 56 -12.53 -6.00 -0.56
C PHE A 56 -12.91 -5.26 0.74
N LEU A 57 -12.95 -5.97 1.86
CA LEU A 57 -13.35 -5.42 3.17
C LEU A 57 -12.45 -4.26 3.58
N ILE A 58 -11.14 -4.43 3.47
CA ILE A 58 -10.18 -3.40 3.88
C ILE A 58 -10.24 -2.23 2.90
N GLY A 59 -10.28 -2.46 1.59
CA GLY A 59 -10.40 -1.36 0.63
C GLY A 59 -11.67 -0.54 0.80
N PHE A 60 -12.79 -1.18 1.13
CA PHE A 60 -14.03 -0.48 1.49
C PHE A 60 -13.89 0.26 2.81
N TRP A 61 -13.18 -0.30 3.80
CA TRP A 61 -12.90 0.38 5.06
C TRP A 61 -12.03 1.63 4.85
N LEU A 62 -11.04 1.62 3.94
CA LEU A 62 -10.19 2.77 3.61
C LEU A 62 -10.97 3.98 3.06
N VAL A 63 -12.20 3.76 2.57
CA VAL A 63 -13.12 4.84 2.20
C VAL A 63 -13.48 5.68 3.42
N LEU A 64 -13.62 5.10 4.62
CA LEU A 64 -13.99 5.84 5.83
C LEU A 64 -12.92 6.89 6.22
N PRO A 65 -11.66 6.55 6.54
CA PRO A 65 -10.66 7.54 6.93
C PRO A 65 -10.45 8.60 5.85
N SER A 66 -10.41 8.19 4.58
CA SER A 66 -10.29 9.16 3.48
C SER A 66 -11.48 10.14 3.48
N SER A 67 -12.71 9.65 3.65
CA SER A 67 -13.92 10.48 3.66
C SER A 67 -13.96 11.42 4.86
N LEU A 68 -13.56 10.95 6.04
CA LEU A 68 -13.51 11.79 7.23
C LEU A 68 -12.52 12.95 7.04
N VAL A 69 -11.37 12.73 6.38
CA VAL A 69 -10.43 13.82 6.05
C VAL A 69 -11.07 14.90 5.19
N GLU A 70 -11.77 14.54 4.11
CA GLU A 70 -12.44 15.55 3.26
C GLU A 70 -13.66 16.17 3.91
N PHE A 71 -14.56 15.35 4.49
CA PHE A 71 -15.86 15.82 4.96
C PHE A 71 -15.79 16.48 6.34
N MET A 72 -14.99 15.95 7.27
CA MET A 72 -14.85 16.57 8.58
C MET A 72 -13.90 17.77 8.53
N PHE A 73 -12.78 17.67 7.81
CA PHE A 73 -11.74 18.71 7.84
C PHE A 73 -11.72 19.63 6.62
N GLY A 74 -12.51 19.35 5.58
CA GLY A 74 -12.60 20.20 4.40
C GLY A 74 -11.36 20.15 3.49
N VAL A 75 -10.54 19.10 3.60
CA VAL A 75 -9.34 18.96 2.76
C VAL A 75 -9.77 18.85 1.29
N ARG A 76 -9.13 19.62 0.41
CA ARG A 76 -9.40 19.56 -1.04
C ARG A 76 -8.26 18.84 -1.75
N ILE A 77 -8.62 17.83 -2.53
CA ILE A 77 -7.67 17.01 -3.28
C ILE A 77 -7.73 17.40 -4.75
N HIS A 78 -6.58 17.75 -5.30
CA HIS A 78 -6.40 18.12 -6.69
C HIS A 78 -5.54 17.08 -7.36
N LEU A 79 -6.02 16.51 -8.47
CA LEU A 79 -5.32 15.47 -9.20
C LEU A 79 -5.08 15.90 -10.63
N GLN A 80 -3.86 15.72 -11.10
CA GLN A 80 -3.42 15.99 -12.46
C GLN A 80 -2.55 14.85 -13.00
N GLY A 81 -2.57 14.64 -14.32
CA GLY A 81 -1.68 13.70 -15.01
C GLY A 81 -2.41 12.44 -15.47
N ASP A 82 -1.82 11.27 -15.24
CA ASP A 82 -2.34 9.97 -15.68
C ASP A 82 -3.20 9.28 -14.60
N LYS A 83 -4.03 8.32 -15.03
CA LYS A 83 -4.75 7.43 -14.13
C LYS A 83 -3.95 6.15 -13.86
N ILE A 84 -4.00 5.69 -12.62
CA ILE A 84 -3.47 4.39 -12.22
C ILE A 84 -4.41 3.28 -12.72
N ASP A 85 -3.85 2.29 -13.41
CA ASP A 85 -4.59 1.16 -13.97
C ASP A 85 -4.62 0.01 -12.96
N ARG A 86 -5.80 -0.20 -12.34
CA ARG A 86 -5.99 -1.27 -11.34
C ARG A 86 -5.82 -2.67 -11.91
N ASN A 87 -5.95 -2.85 -13.23
CA ASN A 87 -5.93 -4.17 -13.87
C ASN A 87 -4.51 -4.63 -14.20
N LYS A 88 -3.50 -3.84 -13.82
CA LYS A 88 -2.10 -4.05 -14.15
C LYS A 88 -1.26 -3.96 -12.87
N PRO A 89 -0.33 -4.91 -12.62
CA PRO A 89 0.55 -4.80 -11.48
C PRO A 89 1.53 -3.65 -11.72
N SER A 90 1.74 -2.81 -10.72
CA SER A 90 2.59 -1.63 -10.88
C SER A 90 3.30 -1.23 -9.60
N LEU A 91 4.41 -0.52 -9.75
CA LEU A 91 5.11 0.15 -8.66
C LEU A 91 4.75 1.64 -8.69
N ILE A 92 4.30 2.20 -7.56
CA ILE A 92 4.08 3.63 -7.38
C ILE A 92 5.26 4.18 -6.58
N ILE A 93 5.94 5.20 -7.09
CA ILE A 93 6.98 5.93 -6.38
C ILE A 93 6.48 7.34 -6.06
N MET A 94 6.49 7.72 -4.79
CA MET A 94 5.99 9.02 -4.33
C MET A 94 7.03 9.74 -3.47
N ASN A 95 7.13 11.06 -3.57
CA ASN A 95 7.91 11.83 -2.59
C ASN A 95 7.21 11.81 -1.23
N HIS A 96 7.98 11.90 -0.15
CA HIS A 96 7.46 11.74 1.20
C HIS A 96 7.57 13.04 2.00
N ARG A 97 6.61 13.94 1.81
CA ARG A 97 6.64 15.24 2.49
C ARG A 97 6.16 15.17 3.93
N THR A 98 5.15 14.36 4.23
CA THR A 98 4.53 14.25 5.58
C THR A 98 4.29 12.79 5.94
N ARG A 99 4.14 12.47 7.23
CA ARG A 99 3.81 11.09 7.64
C ARG A 99 2.42 10.62 7.19
N LEU A 100 1.58 11.54 6.72
CA LEU A 100 0.19 11.30 6.35
C LEU A 100 -0.05 11.30 4.83
N ASP A 101 1.00 11.36 4.01
CA ASP A 101 0.86 11.41 2.55
C ASP A 101 -0.01 10.26 2.00
N TRP A 102 0.11 9.06 2.57
CA TRP A 102 -0.72 7.89 2.21
C TRP A 102 -2.21 8.11 2.47
N LEU A 103 -2.57 8.78 3.56
CA LEU A 103 -3.97 9.04 3.93
C LEU A 103 -4.62 9.96 2.90
N PHE A 104 -3.89 10.99 2.45
CA PHE A 104 -4.36 11.88 1.40
C PHE A 104 -4.36 11.17 0.04
N PHE A 105 -3.41 10.28 -0.22
CA PHE A 105 -3.32 9.56 -1.48
C PHE A 105 -4.52 8.62 -1.72
N TRP A 106 -5.10 8.02 -0.68
CA TRP A 106 -6.36 7.26 -0.81
C TRP A 106 -7.50 8.09 -1.42
N ASN A 107 -7.55 9.39 -1.14
CA ASN A 107 -8.54 10.28 -1.75
C ASN A 107 -8.27 10.52 -3.25
N ALA A 108 -7.00 10.51 -3.66
CA ALA A 108 -6.61 10.57 -5.06
C ALA A 108 -6.96 9.26 -5.79
N LEU A 109 -6.67 8.10 -5.17
CA LEU A 109 -7.04 6.78 -5.70
C LEU A 109 -8.55 6.67 -5.91
N TRP A 110 -9.37 7.09 -4.94
CA TRP A 110 -10.83 7.12 -5.07
C TRP A 110 -11.31 7.96 -6.27
N ARG A 111 -10.67 9.11 -6.52
CA ARG A 111 -10.99 9.99 -7.66
C ARG A 111 -10.65 9.35 -9.00
N MET A 112 -9.57 8.57 -9.08
CA MET A 112 -9.18 7.84 -10.29
C MET A 112 -10.10 6.66 -10.54
N ASP A 113 -10.21 5.77 -9.55
CA ASP A 113 -10.99 4.55 -9.55
C ASP A 113 -11.16 4.03 -8.09
N PRO A 114 -12.38 4.03 -7.53
CA PRO A 114 -12.67 3.52 -6.18
C PRO A 114 -12.07 2.16 -5.84
N TRP A 115 -11.96 1.27 -6.84
CA TRP A 115 -11.45 -0.08 -6.62
C TRP A 115 -9.94 -0.14 -6.39
N LEU A 116 -9.19 0.92 -6.69
CA LEU A 116 -7.76 1.01 -6.37
C LEU A 116 -7.51 0.87 -4.86
N LEU A 117 -8.47 1.26 -4.00
CA LEU A 117 -8.36 1.06 -2.55
C LEU A 117 -8.35 -0.42 -2.16
N THR A 118 -8.82 -1.33 -3.02
CA THR A 118 -8.76 -2.80 -2.78
C THR A 118 -7.46 -3.44 -3.26
N THR A 119 -6.69 -2.74 -4.09
CA THR A 119 -5.48 -3.28 -4.75
C THR A 119 -4.20 -2.51 -4.40
N GLU A 120 -4.29 -1.34 -3.77
CA GLU A 120 -3.14 -0.64 -3.24
C GLU A 120 -2.49 -1.46 -2.10
N LYS A 121 -1.16 -1.54 -2.14
CA LYS A 121 -0.33 -2.05 -1.04
C LYS A 121 0.69 -0.98 -0.69
N ILE A 122 0.82 -0.63 0.58
CA ILE A 122 1.80 0.37 1.03
C ILE A 122 3.02 -0.35 1.61
N SER A 123 4.19 0.29 1.59
CA SER A 123 5.37 -0.14 2.32
C SER A 123 5.58 0.61 3.67
N PRO A 124 4.79 0.34 4.73
CA PRO A 124 4.87 1.04 6.01
C PRO A 124 6.09 0.61 6.85
N LYS A 125 6.40 1.40 7.89
CA LYS A 125 7.38 1.01 8.92
C LYS A 125 6.88 -0.20 9.71
N SER A 126 7.74 -1.20 9.94
CA SER A 126 7.41 -2.45 10.63
C SER A 126 6.74 -2.25 11.99
N THR A 127 7.12 -1.22 12.74
CA THR A 127 6.50 -0.93 14.05
C THR A 127 5.00 -0.65 13.98
N LEU A 128 4.46 -0.26 12.83
CA LEU A 128 3.03 0.00 12.67
C LEU A 128 2.17 -1.27 12.71
N MET A 129 2.76 -2.46 12.53
CA MET A 129 2.02 -3.71 12.61
C MET A 129 1.55 -4.07 14.03
N PHE A 130 2.13 -3.44 15.04
CA PHE A 130 1.77 -3.65 16.45
C PHE A 130 0.56 -2.83 16.90
N ILE A 131 0.05 -1.91 16.07
CA ILE A 131 -1.13 -1.12 16.40
C ILE A 131 -2.37 -2.05 16.36
N PRO A 132 -3.09 -2.24 17.48
CA PRO A 132 -4.29 -3.08 17.50
C PRO A 132 -5.36 -2.57 16.53
N GLY A 133 -6.03 -3.48 15.83
CA GLY A 133 -6.96 -3.11 14.76
C GLY A 133 -6.24 -2.73 13.48
N ALA A 134 -5.80 -1.47 13.36
CA ALA A 134 -5.23 -0.95 12.11
C ALA A 134 -3.97 -1.71 11.64
N GLY A 135 -3.01 -1.97 12.54
CA GLY A 135 -1.77 -2.71 12.23
C GLY A 135 -2.04 -4.14 11.79
N TRP A 136 -2.94 -4.82 12.50
CA TRP A 136 -3.37 -6.18 12.20
C TRP A 136 -4.16 -6.26 10.89
N ALA A 137 -5.01 -5.27 10.58
CA ALA A 137 -5.70 -5.17 9.30
C ALA A 137 -4.69 -4.98 8.15
N MET A 138 -3.70 -4.09 8.30
CA MET A 138 -2.64 -3.91 7.31
C MET A 138 -1.82 -5.20 7.08
N ALA A 139 -1.47 -5.92 8.15
CA ALA A 139 -0.81 -7.23 8.06
C ALA A 139 -1.69 -8.27 7.35
N THR A 140 -2.97 -8.32 7.72
CA THR A 140 -3.96 -9.18 7.06
C THR A 140 -4.07 -8.85 5.57
N ASN A 141 -4.07 -7.56 5.20
CA ASN A 141 -4.10 -7.08 3.82
C ASN A 141 -2.81 -7.33 3.04
N ALA A 142 -1.78 -7.91 3.66
CA ALA A 142 -0.47 -8.13 3.05
C ALA A 142 0.22 -6.84 2.60
N PHE A 143 0.25 -5.81 3.46
CA PHE A 143 1.12 -4.64 3.26
C PHE A 143 2.60 -5.03 3.43
N LEU A 144 3.51 -4.29 2.78
CA LEU A 144 4.94 -4.57 2.82
C LEU A 144 5.61 -3.84 4.00
N PHE A 145 5.52 -4.40 5.21
CA PHE A 145 6.20 -3.82 6.37
C PHE A 145 7.73 -3.88 6.24
N LEU A 146 8.42 -2.75 6.46
CA LEU A 146 9.88 -2.65 6.34
C LEU A 146 10.51 -2.10 7.63
N ASN A 147 11.68 -2.63 8.00
CA ASN A 147 12.48 -2.16 9.13
C ASN A 147 13.34 -0.94 8.78
N ARG A 148 13.35 -0.53 7.51
CA ARG A 148 14.22 0.52 6.96
C ARG A 148 15.71 0.13 7.04
N ASN A 149 15.97 -1.19 6.99
CA ASN A 149 17.30 -1.77 6.91
C ASN A 149 17.29 -2.85 5.83
N PHE A 150 17.95 -2.57 4.71
CA PHE A 150 17.92 -3.43 3.53
C PHE A 150 18.41 -4.85 3.79
N ALA A 151 19.47 -5.03 4.60
CA ALA A 151 20.00 -6.35 4.90
C ALA A 151 18.95 -7.25 5.58
N PHE A 152 18.12 -6.66 6.45
CA PHE A 152 17.04 -7.36 7.13
C PHE A 152 15.81 -7.54 6.23
N ASP A 153 15.50 -6.51 5.44
CA ASP A 153 14.26 -6.43 4.66
C ASP A 153 14.32 -7.20 3.32
N ARG A 154 15.53 -7.48 2.78
CA ARG A 154 15.72 -8.17 1.48
C ARG A 154 14.86 -9.43 1.33
N SER A 155 15.01 -10.36 2.28
CA SER A 155 14.28 -11.64 2.22
C SER A 155 12.76 -11.49 2.36
N ARG A 156 12.31 -10.42 3.05
CA ARG A 156 10.89 -10.09 3.22
C ARG A 156 10.32 -9.53 1.92
N ILE A 157 11.04 -8.61 1.28
CA ILE A 157 10.69 -8.05 -0.03
C ILE A 157 10.54 -9.18 -1.05
N ASP A 158 11.53 -10.07 -1.15
CA ASP A 158 11.50 -11.23 -2.04
C ASP A 158 10.24 -12.08 -1.83
N ARG A 159 9.95 -12.46 -0.58
CA ARG A 159 8.78 -13.29 -0.24
C ARG A 159 7.47 -12.60 -0.58
N MET A 160 7.32 -11.32 -0.23
CA MET A 160 6.08 -10.59 -0.45
C MET A 160 5.79 -10.37 -1.93
N ILE A 161 6.80 -10.01 -2.74
CA ILE A 161 6.60 -9.83 -4.19
C ILE A 161 6.26 -11.18 -4.85
N SER A 162 6.90 -12.27 -4.43
CA SER A 162 6.55 -13.62 -4.89
C SER A 162 5.13 -14.01 -4.51
N TYR A 163 4.71 -13.64 -3.30
CA TYR A 163 3.34 -13.87 -2.86
C TYR A 163 2.36 -13.08 -3.73
N TYR A 164 2.63 -11.80 -4.02
CA TYR A 164 1.80 -10.99 -4.90
C TYR A 164 1.67 -11.60 -6.31
N SER A 165 2.78 -12.04 -6.92
CA SER A 165 2.75 -12.67 -8.25
C SER A 165 1.98 -13.99 -8.30
N GLN A 166 1.91 -14.69 -7.17
CA GLN A 166 1.13 -15.94 -7.02
C GLN A 166 -0.34 -15.67 -6.73
N THR A 167 -0.71 -14.46 -6.33
CA THR A 167 -2.12 -14.09 -6.22
C THR A 167 -2.71 -13.82 -7.60
N SER A 168 -3.97 -14.19 -7.83
CA SER A 168 -4.70 -13.83 -9.06
C SER A 168 -5.17 -12.36 -9.05
N ARG A 169 -4.35 -11.45 -8.51
CA ARG A 169 -4.66 -10.03 -8.31
C ARG A 169 -3.55 -9.17 -8.92
N ASN A 170 -3.87 -7.91 -9.19
CA ASN A 170 -2.94 -6.93 -9.72
C ASN A 170 -2.80 -5.81 -8.71
N TYR A 171 -1.69 -5.81 -7.97
CA TYR A 171 -1.46 -4.86 -6.89
C TYR A 171 -0.64 -3.66 -7.34
N GLN A 172 -0.96 -2.50 -6.77
CA GLN A 172 -0.22 -1.27 -6.95
C GLN A 172 0.58 -0.99 -5.67
N LEU A 173 1.88 -1.29 -5.71
CA LEU A 173 2.76 -1.18 -4.54
C LEU A 173 3.27 0.27 -4.40
N LEU A 174 2.86 0.98 -3.36
CA LEU A 174 3.35 2.31 -3.02
C LEU A 174 4.65 2.24 -2.24
N LEU A 175 5.69 2.86 -2.80
CA LEU A 175 7.00 3.05 -2.22
C LEU A 175 7.32 4.55 -2.08
N PHE A 176 7.96 4.90 -0.98
CA PHE A 176 8.57 6.22 -0.76
C PHE A 176 10.10 6.07 -0.79
N PRO A 177 10.76 6.27 -1.93
CA PRO A 177 12.21 6.06 -2.05
C PRO A 177 13.07 6.89 -1.10
N GLU A 178 12.58 8.04 -0.61
CA GLU A 178 13.25 8.83 0.43
C GLU A 178 13.48 8.05 1.75
N GLY A 179 12.65 7.03 2.01
CA GLY A 179 12.73 6.14 3.18
C GLY A 179 12.31 6.78 4.51
N THR A 180 12.01 8.07 4.52
CA THR A 180 11.48 8.82 5.67
C THR A 180 10.79 10.09 5.19
N ASP A 181 9.88 10.63 6.01
CA ASP A 181 9.26 11.92 5.74
C ASP A 181 10.27 13.08 5.84
N LYS A 182 10.09 14.10 5.01
CA LYS A 182 10.88 15.32 5.06
C LYS A 182 10.56 16.13 6.31
N CYS A 183 11.42 16.01 7.31
CA CYS A 183 11.46 16.84 8.53
C CYS A 183 12.82 17.57 8.64
N PRO A 184 13.00 18.53 9.57
CA PRO A 184 14.26 19.26 9.70
C PRO A 184 15.48 18.34 9.88
N ILE A 185 15.34 17.29 10.69
CA ILE A 185 16.42 16.32 10.96
C ILE A 185 16.76 15.51 9.71
N ALA A 186 15.74 15.03 8.98
CA ALA A 186 15.94 14.26 7.75
C ALA A 186 16.53 15.12 6.63
N THR A 187 16.10 16.39 6.53
CA THR A 187 16.62 17.37 5.57
C THR A 187 18.11 17.61 5.81
N LYS A 188 18.52 17.89 7.06
CA LYS A 188 19.94 18.07 7.41
C LYS A 188 20.78 16.85 7.05
N ARG A 189 20.28 15.63 7.30
CA ARG A 189 20.98 14.39 6.91
C ARG A 189 21.10 14.24 5.40
N SER A 190 20.05 14.59 4.66
CA SER A 190 20.05 14.57 3.20
C SER A 190 21.01 15.61 2.61
N GLU A 191 21.12 16.79 3.22
CA GLU A 191 22.08 17.83 2.82
C GLU A 191 23.52 17.38 3.06
N GLN A 192 23.82 16.78 4.22
CA GLN A 192 25.14 16.21 4.52
C GLN A 192 25.51 15.08 3.54
N PHE A 193 24.54 14.24 3.18
CA PHE A 193 24.74 13.23 2.15
C PHE A 193 25.04 13.89 0.79
N ALA A 194 24.31 14.94 0.41
CA ALA A 194 24.54 15.65 -0.83
C ALA A 194 25.94 16.27 -0.89
N GLU A 195 26.36 16.99 0.17
CA GLU A 195 27.70 17.58 0.28
C GLU A 195 28.81 16.53 0.15
N LYS A 196 28.69 15.42 0.88
CA LYS A 196 29.70 14.35 0.87
C LYS A 196 29.88 13.71 -0.50
N ASN A 197 28.81 13.64 -1.30
CA ASN A 197 28.81 13.01 -2.62
C ASN A 197 28.85 14.02 -3.77
N GLY A 198 29.04 15.32 -3.50
CA GLY A 198 29.07 16.36 -4.54
C GLY A 198 27.73 16.54 -5.28
N LEU A 199 26.61 16.20 -4.65
CA LEU A 199 25.27 16.33 -5.22
C LEU A 199 24.63 17.68 -4.88
N VAL A 200 23.67 18.10 -5.70
CA VAL A 200 22.85 19.30 -5.43
C VAL A 200 22.00 19.08 -4.17
N LYS A 201 21.87 20.12 -3.35
CA LYS A 201 20.96 20.11 -2.20
C LYS A 201 19.53 20.39 -2.67
N TYR A 202 18.64 19.43 -2.45
CA TYR A 202 17.21 19.60 -2.72
C TYR A 202 16.52 20.44 -1.65
N LYS A 203 15.65 21.35 -2.08
CA LYS A 203 14.89 22.22 -1.21
C LYS A 203 13.59 21.54 -0.77
N TYR A 204 12.87 20.91 -1.70
CA TYR A 204 11.53 20.36 -1.46
C TYR A 204 11.53 18.85 -1.21
N LEU A 205 12.59 18.15 -1.61
CA LEU A 205 12.75 16.70 -1.46
C LEU A 205 13.89 16.31 -0.52
N LEU A 206 13.92 15.03 -0.14
CA LEU A 206 15.14 14.34 0.28
C LEU A 206 15.70 13.53 -0.90
N HIS A 207 17.01 13.25 -0.88
CA HIS A 207 17.62 12.35 -1.86
C HIS A 207 17.06 10.92 -1.71
N PRO A 208 16.74 10.23 -2.82
CA PRO A 208 16.15 8.89 -2.76
C PRO A 208 17.19 7.84 -2.35
N ARG A 209 16.74 6.78 -1.67
CA ARG A 209 17.52 5.58 -1.41
C ARG A 209 17.28 4.56 -2.52
N THR A 210 18.28 4.32 -3.34
CA THR A 210 18.19 3.52 -4.57
C THR A 210 18.09 2.02 -4.30
N VAL A 211 18.88 1.48 -3.36
CA VAL A 211 19.02 0.03 -3.10
C VAL A 211 17.69 -0.71 -2.96
N GLY A 212 16.76 -0.18 -2.16
CA GLY A 212 15.45 -0.79 -1.94
C GLY A 212 14.57 -0.78 -3.19
N PHE A 213 14.57 0.34 -3.92
CA PHE A 213 13.85 0.49 -5.19
C PHE A 213 14.36 -0.50 -6.25
N VAL A 214 15.68 -0.56 -6.46
CA VAL A 214 16.31 -1.47 -7.43
C VAL A 214 15.94 -2.91 -7.12
N HIS A 215 16.06 -3.32 -5.85
CA HIS A 215 15.77 -4.69 -5.45
C HIS A 215 14.29 -5.06 -5.65
N ILE A 216 13.36 -4.18 -5.25
CA ILE A 216 11.92 -4.38 -5.46
C ILE A 216 11.62 -4.53 -6.96
N LEU A 217 12.11 -3.61 -7.79
CA LEU A 217 11.81 -3.61 -9.22
C LEU A 217 12.38 -4.85 -9.91
N LYS A 218 13.63 -5.24 -9.60
CA LYS A 218 14.23 -6.47 -10.13
C LYS A 218 13.45 -7.71 -9.74
N ARG A 219 13.00 -7.78 -8.48
CA ARG A 219 12.18 -8.90 -8.04
C ARG A 219 10.84 -8.93 -8.76
N MET A 220 10.17 -7.79 -8.93
CA MET A 220 8.90 -7.71 -9.68
C MET A 220 9.09 -8.13 -11.14
N ARG A 221 10.17 -7.71 -11.81
CA ARG A 221 10.53 -8.15 -13.17
C ARG A 221 10.77 -9.65 -13.25
N LYS A 222 11.54 -10.20 -12.32
CA LYS A 222 11.81 -11.65 -12.24
C LYS A 222 10.51 -12.46 -12.13
N GLU A 223 9.54 -11.96 -11.37
CA GLU A 223 8.23 -12.56 -11.20
C GLU A 223 7.24 -12.23 -12.34
N LYS A 224 7.66 -11.45 -13.36
CA LYS A 224 6.81 -10.91 -14.44
C LYS A 224 5.55 -10.21 -13.90
N TYR A 225 5.71 -9.46 -12.82
CA TYR A 225 4.64 -8.85 -12.05
C TYR A 225 4.82 -7.33 -11.93
N VAL A 226 5.10 -6.66 -13.04
CA VAL A 226 5.14 -5.19 -13.14
C VAL A 226 5.01 -4.78 -14.60
N ASP A 227 4.00 -3.97 -14.89
CA ASP A 227 3.76 -3.41 -16.24
C ASP A 227 4.11 -1.92 -16.31
N PHE A 228 3.95 -1.20 -15.19
CA PHE A 228 4.14 0.25 -15.12
C PHE A 228 4.84 0.68 -13.82
N ILE A 229 5.59 1.78 -13.92
CA ILE A 229 5.95 2.62 -12.77
C ILE A 229 5.09 3.89 -12.84
N TYR A 230 4.43 4.23 -11.74
CA TYR A 230 3.71 5.49 -11.59
C TYR A 230 4.56 6.42 -10.73
N ASP A 231 5.06 7.49 -11.33
CA ASP A 231 5.76 8.55 -10.61
C ASP A 231 4.75 9.58 -10.10
N VAL A 232 4.64 9.69 -8.78
CA VAL A 232 3.68 10.57 -8.11
C VAL A 232 4.42 11.69 -7.40
N SER A 233 4.06 12.93 -7.73
CA SER A 233 4.50 14.13 -7.01
C SER A 233 3.36 14.65 -6.14
N VAL A 234 3.56 14.70 -4.83
CA VAL A 234 2.64 15.30 -3.86
C VAL A 234 3.15 16.66 -3.41
N ALA A 235 2.27 17.66 -3.42
CA ALA A 235 2.53 19.00 -2.92
C ALA A 235 1.35 19.52 -2.10
N TYR A 236 1.62 20.49 -1.22
CA TYR A 236 0.64 20.98 -0.25
C TYR A 236 0.39 22.48 -0.41
N GLY A 237 -0.89 22.87 -0.40
CA GLY A 237 -1.32 24.27 -0.48
C GLY A 237 -1.89 24.76 0.85
N GLY A 238 -1.56 26.01 1.20
CA GLY A 238 -2.03 26.69 2.41
C GLY A 238 -1.22 26.36 3.66
N ARG A 239 -1.31 25.12 4.16
CA ARG A 239 -0.59 24.68 5.37
C ARG A 239 -0.15 23.22 5.28
N ILE A 240 0.94 22.88 5.96
CA ILE A 240 1.45 21.50 6.07
C ILE A 240 1.31 21.04 7.52
N ILE A 241 0.91 19.78 7.70
CA ILE A 241 1.00 19.06 8.97
C ILE A 241 2.10 18.02 8.85
N GLN A 242 2.90 17.81 9.90
CA GLN A 242 4.06 16.92 9.79
C GLN A 242 3.70 15.48 10.14
N SER A 243 2.82 15.30 11.13
CA SER A 243 2.62 14.02 11.80
C SER A 243 1.16 13.71 12.13
N GLU A 244 0.93 12.46 12.51
CA GLU A 244 -0.34 11.97 13.04
C GLU A 244 -0.75 12.75 14.30
N PHE A 245 0.20 13.25 15.10
CA PHE A 245 -0.11 14.07 16.28
C PHE A 245 -0.84 15.36 15.91
N ASP A 246 -0.40 16.04 14.85
CA ASP A 246 -1.02 17.28 14.37
C ASP A 246 -2.47 17.04 13.92
N LEU A 247 -2.74 15.88 13.31
CA LEU A 247 -4.10 15.49 12.92
C LEU A 247 -4.95 15.05 14.11
N LEU A 248 -4.46 14.08 14.89
CA LEU A 248 -5.26 13.36 15.88
C LEU A 248 -5.47 14.17 17.16
N LEU A 249 -4.48 14.93 17.62
CA LEU A 249 -4.59 15.70 18.86
C LEU A 249 -4.91 17.17 18.62
N LEU A 250 -4.37 17.77 17.55
CA LEU A 250 -4.60 19.18 17.25
C LEU A 250 -5.70 19.41 16.20
N GLY A 251 -6.17 18.36 15.51
CA GLY A 251 -7.21 18.49 14.48
C GLY A 251 -6.82 19.34 13.29
N LEU A 252 -5.52 19.41 12.99
CA LEU A 252 -4.97 20.17 11.88
C LEU A 252 -4.89 19.29 10.63
N THR A 253 -5.18 19.89 9.48
CA THR A 253 -5.10 19.25 8.16
C THR A 253 -4.56 20.21 7.12
N PRO A 254 -3.91 19.74 6.06
CA PRO A 254 -3.64 20.60 4.91
C PRO A 254 -4.96 21.08 4.30
N ALA A 255 -4.99 22.32 3.80
CA ALA A 255 -6.18 22.83 3.11
C ALA A 255 -6.31 22.23 1.72
N HIS A 256 -5.19 22.16 1.00
CA HIS A 256 -5.11 21.59 -0.34
C HIS A 256 -3.98 20.58 -0.43
N VAL A 257 -4.25 19.45 -1.08
CA VAL A 257 -3.24 18.44 -1.43
C VAL A 257 -3.32 18.22 -2.93
N HIS A 258 -2.18 18.38 -3.60
CA HIS A 258 -2.06 18.30 -5.05
C HIS A 258 -1.23 17.08 -5.40
N PHE A 259 -1.72 16.29 -6.34
CA PHE A 259 -1.04 15.12 -6.88
C PHE A 259 -0.85 15.29 -8.39
N LEU A 260 0.40 15.14 -8.85
CA LEU A 260 0.74 14.94 -10.25
C LEU A 260 1.17 13.49 -10.45
N VAL A 261 0.53 12.76 -11.37
CA VAL A 261 0.82 11.36 -11.65
C VAL A 261 1.32 11.20 -13.07
N GLN A 262 2.46 10.53 -13.24
CA GLN A 262 3.04 10.25 -14.54
C GLN A 262 3.19 8.73 -14.71
N LYS A 263 2.57 8.19 -15.76
CA LYS A 263 2.58 6.76 -16.08
C LYS A 263 3.77 6.43 -16.97
N ILE A 264 4.63 5.52 -16.52
CA ILE A 264 5.84 5.13 -17.24
C ILE A 264 5.79 3.62 -17.51
N PRO A 265 5.72 3.18 -18.78
CA PRO A 265 5.82 1.76 -19.15
C PRO A 265 7.14 1.15 -18.67
N ILE A 266 7.08 -0.08 -18.15
CA ILE A 266 8.28 -0.78 -17.66
C ILE A 266 9.36 -0.98 -18.74
N SER A 267 8.94 -1.01 -20.01
CA SER A 267 9.83 -1.12 -21.18
C SER A 267 10.73 0.10 -21.39
N LEU A 268 10.42 1.25 -20.81
CA LEU A 268 11.25 2.47 -20.87
C LEU A 268 12.23 2.57 -19.71
N ILE A 269 12.17 1.65 -18.75
CA ILE A 269 12.98 1.67 -17.54
C ILE A 269 14.22 0.78 -17.77
N PRO A 270 15.45 1.25 -17.47
CA PRO A 270 16.67 0.46 -17.61
C PRO A 270 16.62 -0.87 -16.84
N GLU A 271 17.41 -1.87 -17.24
CA GLU A 271 17.47 -3.18 -16.56
C GLU A 271 18.60 -3.27 -15.54
N GLU A 272 19.76 -2.69 -15.85
CA GLU A 272 20.97 -2.76 -15.04
C GLU A 272 20.88 -1.93 -13.75
N ASP A 273 21.51 -2.42 -12.68
CA ASP A 273 21.38 -1.87 -11.33
C ASP A 273 21.85 -0.41 -11.30
N GLU A 274 23.05 -0.12 -11.79
CA GLU A 274 23.62 1.23 -11.83
C GLU A 274 22.75 2.22 -12.63
N GLN A 275 22.19 1.75 -13.75
CA GLN A 275 21.32 2.58 -14.60
C GLN A 275 19.96 2.83 -13.93
N LEU A 276 19.44 1.88 -13.16
CA LEU A 276 18.23 2.05 -12.35
C LEU A 276 18.46 3.06 -11.22
N GLU A 277 19.62 3.00 -10.56
CA GLU A 277 19.99 3.98 -9.54
C GLU A 277 20.05 5.39 -10.13
N GLN A 278 20.72 5.54 -11.27
CA GLN A 278 20.81 6.82 -11.96
C GLN A 278 19.44 7.30 -12.46
N TRP A 279 18.60 6.40 -12.99
CA TRP A 279 17.24 6.72 -13.42
C TRP A 279 16.41 7.29 -12.26
N LEU A 280 16.46 6.66 -11.08
CA LEU A 280 15.73 7.13 -9.91
C LEU A 280 16.24 8.51 -9.43
N ASN A 281 17.57 8.70 -9.42
CA ASN A 281 18.16 9.99 -9.05
C ASN A 281 17.75 11.10 -10.02
N ASN A 282 17.75 10.83 -11.33
CA ASN A 282 17.29 11.77 -12.35
C ASN A 282 15.80 12.10 -12.17
N LYS A 283 14.95 11.10 -11.89
CA LYS A 283 13.53 11.33 -11.58
C LYS A 283 13.33 12.20 -10.36
N TRP A 284 14.16 12.06 -9.32
CA TRP A 284 14.12 12.95 -8.16
C TRP A 284 14.56 14.37 -8.48
N ALA A 285 15.57 14.55 -9.35
CA ALA A 285 15.98 15.87 -9.81
C ALA A 285 14.88 16.58 -10.61
N GLU A 286 14.22 15.86 -11.52
CA GLU A 286 13.05 16.35 -12.26
C GLU A 286 11.91 16.73 -11.29
N LYS A 287 11.62 15.87 -10.32
CA LYS A 287 10.57 16.11 -9.32
C LYS A 287 10.85 17.32 -8.44
N GLU A 288 12.11 17.58 -8.09
CA GLU A 288 12.51 18.77 -7.35
C GLU A 288 12.19 20.06 -8.14
N GLU A 289 12.41 20.06 -9.46
CA GLU A 289 12.04 21.19 -10.33
C GLU A 289 10.51 21.33 -10.47
N ILE A 290 9.79 20.22 -10.62
CA ILE A 290 8.32 20.20 -10.65
C ILE A 290 7.76 20.85 -9.37
N LEU A 291 8.27 20.47 -8.19
CA LEU A 291 7.84 21.05 -6.92
C LEU A 291 8.26 22.50 -6.78
N ARG A 292 9.46 22.88 -7.24
CA ARG A 292 9.92 24.27 -7.28
C ARG A 292 8.97 25.16 -8.07
N ARG A 293 8.55 24.70 -9.25
CA ARG A 293 7.58 25.40 -10.11
C ARG A 293 6.19 25.42 -9.51
N PHE A 294 5.73 24.32 -8.91
CA PHE A 294 4.45 24.28 -8.20
C PHE A 294 4.42 25.32 -7.08
N TYR A 295 5.47 25.40 -6.26
CA TYR A 295 5.51 26.35 -5.15
C TYR A 295 5.76 27.80 -5.57
N SER A 296 6.15 28.07 -6.82
CA SER A 296 6.23 29.43 -7.37
C SER A 296 4.94 29.87 -8.06
N THR A 297 4.21 28.95 -8.70
CA THR A 297 3.04 29.27 -9.54
C THR A 297 1.69 28.86 -8.95
N GLY A 298 1.67 27.91 -8.01
CA GLY A 298 0.45 27.33 -7.43
C GLY A 298 -0.16 26.17 -8.21
N GLU A 299 0.39 25.83 -9.39
CA GLU A 299 -0.13 24.76 -10.25
C GLU A 299 0.98 23.85 -10.78
N PHE A 300 0.65 22.58 -11.02
CA PHE A 300 1.54 21.69 -11.78
C PHE A 300 1.41 22.02 -13.27
N LEU A 301 2.24 22.95 -13.75
CA LEU A 301 2.32 23.24 -15.18
C LEU A 301 3.01 22.08 -15.88
N THR A 302 2.28 21.35 -16.74
CA THR A 302 2.88 20.35 -17.62
C THR A 302 3.71 21.07 -18.67
N THR A 303 4.97 20.68 -18.82
CA THR A 303 5.92 21.29 -19.77
C THR A 303 5.53 21.11 -21.23
N ASP A 304 4.59 20.21 -21.54
CA ASP A 304 4.15 19.94 -22.91
C ASP A 304 2.84 20.68 -23.21
N ALA A 305 2.94 21.80 -23.92
CA ALA A 305 1.82 22.57 -24.47
C ALA A 305 0.91 21.76 -25.42
N ASN A 306 1.30 20.54 -25.80
CA ASN A 306 0.50 19.62 -26.63
C ASN A 306 -0.37 18.63 -25.82
N THR A 307 -0.38 18.69 -24.48
CA THR A 307 -1.25 17.84 -23.64
C THR A 307 -2.49 18.57 -23.13
N GLU A 308 -3.38 18.97 -24.04
CA GLU A 308 -4.80 19.24 -23.72
C GLU A 308 -5.52 18.02 -23.11
N LYS A 309 -4.88 16.84 -23.08
CA LYS A 309 -5.44 15.55 -22.63
C LYS A 309 -4.99 15.08 -21.24
N SER A 310 -4.30 15.90 -20.43
CA SER A 310 -3.96 15.47 -19.05
C SER A 310 -5.22 15.38 -18.19
N PHE A 311 -5.42 14.27 -17.50
CA PHE A 311 -6.58 14.10 -16.62
C PHE A 311 -6.43 15.04 -15.43
N LYS A 312 -7.30 16.05 -15.37
CA LYS A 312 -7.43 16.97 -14.23
C LYS A 312 -8.76 16.68 -13.52
N LYS A 313 -8.69 16.36 -12.23
CA LYS A 313 -9.89 16.10 -11.42
C LYS A 313 -9.71 16.62 -10.00
N THR A 314 -10.50 17.62 -9.66
CA THR A 314 -10.60 18.15 -8.30
C THR A 314 -11.88 17.66 -7.63
N GLU A 315 -13.00 17.72 -8.36
CA GLU A 315 -14.31 17.39 -7.82
C GLU A 315 -14.73 15.93 -8.07
N LEU A 316 -15.53 15.41 -7.14
CA LEU A 316 -16.16 14.10 -7.28
C LEU A 316 -17.43 14.22 -8.11
N SER A 317 -17.71 13.24 -8.96
CA SER A 317 -19.03 13.16 -9.59
C SER A 317 -20.09 12.93 -8.52
N PRO A 318 -21.34 13.40 -8.70
CA PRO A 318 -22.40 13.22 -7.69
C PRO A 318 -22.60 11.75 -7.28
N ARG A 319 -22.48 10.81 -8.24
CA ARG A 319 -22.55 9.36 -7.98
C ARG A 319 -21.40 8.87 -7.11
N ALA A 320 -20.16 9.29 -7.41
CA ALA A 320 -18.99 8.91 -6.62
C ALA A 320 -19.04 9.52 -5.22
N PHE A 321 -19.53 10.75 -5.08
CA PHE A 321 -19.77 11.39 -3.79
C PHE A 321 -20.82 10.64 -2.97
N LEU A 322 -21.98 10.31 -3.56
CA LEU A 322 -23.04 9.57 -2.87
C LEU A 322 -22.59 8.18 -2.44
N LEU A 323 -21.90 7.44 -3.32
CA LEU A 323 -21.38 6.11 -2.98
C LEU A 323 -20.39 6.18 -1.81
N ARG A 324 -19.51 7.17 -1.82
CA ARG A 324 -18.55 7.42 -0.74
C ARG A 324 -19.24 7.71 0.58
N LEU A 325 -20.31 8.51 0.57
CA LEU A 325 -21.12 8.83 1.74
C LEU A 325 -21.81 7.58 2.28
N ILE A 326 -22.44 6.77 1.41
CA ILE A 326 -23.12 5.53 1.80
C ILE A 326 -22.13 4.55 2.44
N ILE A 327 -20.98 4.32 1.81
CA ILE A 327 -19.97 3.38 2.35
C ILE A 327 -19.47 3.86 3.72
N SER A 328 -19.22 5.16 3.87
CA SER A 328 -18.79 5.73 5.15
C SER A 328 -19.87 5.60 6.22
N ALA A 329 -21.13 5.88 5.88
CA ALA A 329 -22.27 5.73 6.78
C ALA A 329 -22.47 4.27 7.22
N VAL A 330 -22.32 3.32 6.30
CA VAL A 330 -22.38 1.88 6.61
C VAL A 330 -21.29 1.50 7.61
N TRP A 331 -20.03 1.93 7.40
CA TRP A 331 -18.95 1.63 8.34
C TRP A 331 -19.15 2.27 9.72
N LEU A 332 -19.67 3.50 9.77
CA LEU A 332 -20.01 4.15 11.05
C LEU A 332 -21.14 3.41 11.77
N ALA A 333 -22.20 3.03 11.05
CA ALA A 333 -23.30 2.25 11.60
C ALA A 333 -22.83 0.88 12.13
N LEU A 334 -22.05 0.14 11.34
CA LEU A 334 -21.47 -1.14 11.75
C LEU A 334 -20.58 -0.98 12.99
N THR A 335 -19.76 0.07 13.04
CA THR A 335 -18.91 0.38 14.19
C THR A 335 -19.76 0.63 15.45
N ALA A 336 -20.85 1.40 15.33
CA ALA A 336 -21.76 1.67 16.43
C ALA A 336 -22.47 0.39 16.90
N VAL A 337 -23.02 -0.41 15.98
CA VAL A 337 -23.67 -1.70 16.29
C VAL A 337 -22.71 -2.63 17.02
N TRP A 338 -21.49 -2.81 16.51
CA TRP A 338 -20.51 -3.69 17.15
C TRP A 338 -20.01 -3.17 18.49
N THR A 339 -19.93 -1.85 18.66
CA THR A 339 -19.63 -1.23 19.97
C THR A 339 -20.72 -1.59 20.98
N ILE A 340 -21.99 -1.43 20.61
CA ILE A 340 -23.14 -1.77 21.47
C ILE A 340 -23.14 -3.27 21.80
N ILE A 341 -22.90 -4.13 20.81
CA ILE A 341 -22.83 -5.58 21.02
C ILE A 341 -21.68 -5.92 21.99
N PHE A 342 -20.49 -5.39 21.75
CA PHE A 342 -19.28 -5.69 22.51
C PHE A 342 -19.37 -5.26 23.98
N PHE A 343 -19.93 -4.08 24.25
CA PHE A 343 -20.03 -3.56 25.61
C PHE A 343 -21.36 -3.89 26.32
N GLY A 344 -22.45 -4.02 25.58
CA GLY A 344 -23.80 -4.20 26.13
C GLY A 344 -24.28 -5.65 26.20
N PHE A 345 -23.90 -6.51 25.24
CA PHE A 345 -24.46 -7.86 25.12
C PHE A 345 -23.46 -8.98 25.41
N LEU A 346 -22.17 -8.78 25.12
CA LEU A 346 -21.14 -9.76 25.48
C LEU A 346 -20.86 -9.70 26.98
N SER A 347 -20.88 -10.86 27.65
CA SER A 347 -20.40 -10.96 29.02
C SER A 347 -18.94 -10.50 29.10
N ALA A 348 -18.55 -9.92 30.24
CA ALA A 348 -17.20 -9.40 30.44
C ALA A 348 -16.14 -10.49 30.20
N GLN A 349 -16.43 -11.72 30.63
CA GLN A 349 -15.57 -12.87 30.46
C GLN A 349 -15.36 -13.20 28.98
N ILE A 350 -16.42 -13.27 28.17
CA ILE A 350 -16.31 -13.56 26.74
C ILE A 350 -15.54 -12.43 26.04
N ARG A 351 -15.91 -11.17 26.30
CA ARG A 351 -15.27 -10.00 25.71
C ARG A 351 -13.75 -10.00 25.91
N TRP A 352 -13.31 -10.14 27.16
CA TRP A 352 -11.88 -10.10 27.48
C TRP A 352 -11.14 -11.33 26.98
N SER A 353 -11.76 -12.52 27.02
CA SER A 353 -11.16 -13.75 26.49
C SER A 353 -10.94 -13.67 24.99
N CYS A 354 -11.95 -13.27 24.21
CA CYS A 354 -11.80 -13.14 22.76
C CYS A 354 -10.79 -12.04 22.38
N THR A 355 -10.74 -10.94 23.14
CA THR A 355 -9.75 -9.86 22.94
C THR A 355 -8.33 -10.38 23.19
N LEU A 356 -8.13 -11.08 24.30
CA LEU A 356 -6.83 -11.67 24.63
C LEU A 356 -6.40 -12.71 23.60
N LEU A 357 -7.30 -13.59 23.17
CA LEU A 357 -7.03 -14.58 22.11
C LEU A 357 -6.63 -13.91 20.80
N THR A 358 -7.30 -12.83 20.41
CA THR A 358 -6.96 -12.04 19.21
C THR A 358 -5.56 -11.43 19.32
N ILE A 359 -5.23 -10.86 20.48
CA ILE A 359 -3.89 -10.31 20.75
C ILE A 359 -2.84 -11.43 20.67
N ILE A 360 -3.06 -12.55 21.36
CA ILE A 360 -2.15 -13.70 21.35
C ILE A 360 -1.95 -14.22 19.92
N TYR A 361 -3.02 -14.27 19.13
CA TYR A 361 -2.96 -14.71 17.73
C TYR A 361 -2.04 -13.81 16.89
N PHE A 362 -2.30 -12.50 16.85
CA PHE A 362 -1.50 -11.58 16.04
C PHE A 362 -0.08 -11.40 16.56
N VAL A 363 0.11 -11.28 17.88
CA VAL A 363 1.44 -11.18 18.49
C VAL A 363 2.22 -12.48 18.32
N GLY A 364 1.58 -13.64 18.45
CA GLY A 364 2.20 -14.94 18.21
C GLY A 364 2.68 -15.10 16.77
N LEU A 365 1.84 -14.73 15.79
CA LEU A 365 2.23 -14.71 14.37
C LEU A 365 3.37 -13.71 14.11
N GLN A 366 3.35 -12.58 14.81
CA GLN A 366 4.42 -11.59 14.72
C GLN A 366 5.76 -12.14 15.21
N LEU A 367 5.78 -12.77 16.39
CA LEU A 367 7.00 -13.30 17.00
C LEU A 367 7.53 -14.52 16.23
N TYR A 368 6.66 -15.40 15.73
CA TYR A 368 7.08 -16.65 15.09
C TYR A 368 7.35 -16.51 13.58
N PHE A 369 6.50 -15.78 12.85
CA PHE A 369 6.62 -15.63 11.39
C PHE A 369 7.16 -14.27 10.96
N GLY A 370 7.23 -13.29 11.86
CA GLY A 370 7.58 -11.91 11.57
C GLY A 370 6.41 -11.04 11.09
N GLY A 371 5.18 -11.57 11.12
CA GLY A 371 3.95 -10.91 10.68
C GLY A 371 2.94 -11.87 10.05
N PHE A 372 1.66 -11.49 10.05
CA PHE A 372 0.59 -12.27 9.42
C PHE A 372 0.80 -12.41 7.91
N GLU A 373 1.24 -11.35 7.24
CA GLU A 373 1.55 -11.32 5.82
C GLU A 373 2.68 -12.28 5.44
N LEU A 374 3.68 -12.44 6.32
CA LEU A 374 4.77 -13.39 6.11
C LEU A 374 4.32 -14.82 6.34
N PHE A 375 3.41 -15.04 7.29
CA PHE A 375 2.72 -16.32 7.44
C PHE A 375 1.95 -16.70 6.17
N LEU A 376 1.15 -15.78 5.60
CA LEU A 376 0.45 -15.99 4.33
C LEU A 376 1.41 -16.33 3.19
N ALA A 377 2.51 -15.57 3.05
CA ALA A 377 3.49 -15.80 2.00
C ALA A 377 4.15 -17.19 2.11
N ARG A 378 4.47 -17.65 3.33
CA ARG A 378 5.00 -19.00 3.57
C ARG A 378 3.97 -20.08 3.25
N LEU A 379 2.71 -19.85 3.63
CA LEU A 379 1.62 -20.79 3.39
C LEU A 379 1.37 -20.97 1.87
N ALA A 380 1.32 -19.88 1.11
CA ALA A 380 1.18 -19.91 -0.34
C ALA A 380 2.38 -20.62 -1.02
N ALA A 381 3.60 -20.38 -0.53
CA ALA A 381 4.79 -21.05 -1.04
C ALA A 381 4.74 -22.57 -0.79
N ALA A 382 4.31 -23.01 0.40
CA ALA A 382 4.16 -24.42 0.73
C ALA A 382 3.08 -25.12 -0.13
N GLN A 383 1.93 -24.48 -0.32
CA GLN A 383 0.86 -25.00 -1.18
C GLN A 383 1.30 -25.12 -2.64
N SER A 384 2.08 -24.16 -3.13
CA SER A 384 2.66 -24.18 -4.48
C SER A 384 3.71 -25.27 -4.67
N ALA A 385 4.45 -25.65 -3.63
CA ALA A 385 5.42 -26.75 -3.68
C ALA A 385 4.69 -28.10 -3.79
N VAL A 386 3.66 -28.31 -2.97
CA VAL A 386 2.84 -29.54 -2.99
C VAL A 386 2.15 -29.74 -4.34
N SER A 387 1.60 -28.68 -4.94
CA SER A 387 0.97 -28.78 -6.25
C SER A 387 1.96 -29.18 -7.34
N LYS A 388 3.18 -28.61 -7.34
CA LYS A 388 4.24 -28.98 -8.30
C LYS A 388 4.67 -30.44 -8.15
N GLU A 389 4.86 -30.93 -6.92
CA GLU A 389 5.21 -32.34 -6.70
C GLU A 389 4.10 -33.30 -7.17
N SER A 390 2.83 -32.95 -6.97
CA SER A 390 1.69 -33.75 -7.45
C SER A 390 1.65 -33.82 -8.98
N VAL A 391 1.94 -32.71 -9.67
CA VAL A 391 2.00 -32.65 -11.14
C VAL A 391 3.18 -33.47 -11.66
N VAL A 392 4.35 -33.39 -11.04
CA VAL A 392 5.53 -34.20 -11.43
C VAL A 392 5.24 -35.69 -11.26
N LYS A 393 4.61 -36.10 -10.16
CA LYS A 393 4.21 -37.50 -9.96
C LYS A 393 3.20 -37.98 -11.00
N SER A 394 2.21 -37.15 -11.35
CA SER A 394 1.21 -37.51 -12.38
C SER A 394 1.84 -37.68 -13.78
N LYS A 395 2.75 -36.80 -14.18
CA LYS A 395 3.47 -36.91 -15.46
C LYS A 395 4.44 -38.10 -15.48
N GLY A 396 5.08 -38.40 -14.35
CA GLY A 396 5.92 -39.60 -14.21
C GLY A 396 5.12 -40.90 -14.34
N SER A 397 3.90 -40.95 -13.80
CA SER A 397 3.02 -42.12 -13.98
C SER A 397 2.49 -42.26 -15.41
N GLU A 398 2.17 -41.15 -16.10
CA GLU A 398 1.76 -41.18 -17.50
C GLU A 398 2.91 -41.65 -18.41
N ALA A 399 4.14 -41.15 -18.20
CA ALA A 399 5.31 -41.55 -18.97
C ALA A 399 5.66 -43.05 -18.80
N ASN A 400 5.52 -43.59 -17.59
CA ASN A 400 5.71 -45.02 -17.32
C ASN A 400 4.61 -45.89 -17.97
N ASN A 401 3.37 -45.41 -18.05
CA ASN A 401 2.30 -46.12 -18.75
C ASN A 401 2.49 -46.12 -20.28
N THR A 402 2.96 -45.03 -20.87
CA THR A 402 3.29 -44.99 -22.31
C THR A 402 4.50 -45.88 -22.64
N GLY A 403 5.52 -45.92 -21.79
CA GLY A 403 6.69 -46.78 -21.98
C GLY A 403 6.36 -48.28 -21.87
N ASN A 404 5.45 -48.66 -20.97
CA ASN A 404 4.97 -50.05 -20.87
C ASN A 404 4.10 -50.47 -22.07
N ASN A 405 3.30 -49.55 -22.63
CA ASN A 405 2.51 -49.84 -23.83
C ASN A 405 3.39 -50.00 -25.10
N GLU A 406 4.42 -49.17 -25.28
CA GLU A 406 5.36 -49.31 -26.40
C GLU A 406 6.24 -50.57 -26.28
N ALA A 407 6.61 -50.97 -25.05
CA ALA A 407 7.32 -52.22 -24.80
C ALA A 407 6.43 -53.45 -25.08
N SER A 408 5.13 -53.37 -24.74
CA SER A 408 4.15 -54.42 -25.04
C SER A 408 3.90 -54.57 -26.54
N GLU A 409 3.80 -53.47 -27.30
CA GLU A 409 3.65 -53.51 -28.76
C GLU A 409 4.89 -54.05 -29.49
N LYS A 410 6.11 -53.74 -29.01
CA LYS A 410 7.35 -54.33 -29.56
C LYS A 410 7.47 -55.82 -29.26
N HIS A 411 6.97 -56.28 -28.11
CA HIS A 411 7.00 -57.70 -27.78
C HIS A 411 5.99 -58.52 -28.61
N ASN A 412 4.81 -57.95 -28.91
CA ASN A 412 3.82 -58.58 -29.80
C ASN A 412 4.23 -58.61 -31.28
N LYS A 413 5.08 -57.68 -31.75
CA LYS A 413 5.63 -57.72 -33.12
C LYS A 413 6.79 -58.72 -33.31
N MET A 414 7.45 -59.17 -32.24
CA MET A 414 8.54 -60.15 -32.32
C MET A 414 8.09 -61.62 -32.23
N ASN A 415 6.88 -61.89 -31.72
CA ASN A 415 6.33 -63.24 -31.59
C ASN A 415 5.34 -63.62 -32.72
N GLY A 416 5.28 -62.80 -33.78
CA GLY A 416 4.42 -63.01 -34.94
C GLY A 416 5.22 -63.14 -36.24
N GLN A 417 6.12 -64.12 -36.33
CA GLN A 417 6.68 -64.64 -37.57
C GLN A 417 7.07 -66.10 -37.43
#